data_AF-A0A9P9EDY1-F1
#
_entry.id   AF-A0A9P9EDY1-F1
#
_cell.length_a   1.000
_cell.length_b   1.000
_cell.length_c   1.000
_cell.angle_alpha   90.00
_cell.angle_beta   90.00
_cell.angle_gamma   90.00
#
_symmetry.space_group_name_H-M   'P 1'
#
loop_
_entity.id
_entity.type
_entity.pdbx_description
1 polymer ?
#
loop_
_entity_poly.entity_id
_entity_poly.type
_entity_poly.pdbx_seq_one_letter_code
_entity_poly.pdbx_strand_id
1 'polypeptide(L)'
;MLTHLFTLFWTWDNTVAKIIHWGLFVGDMCAEIHPPIDVQEPPRHQFCSEFLINAMLAVATIYDVERTSSPNSATQGRLFADEALRLLETKQHLPTLPYLQGIAILWAYEETLGNATTAAALLAKLFELHATCRFFQPDPRLYQVEAANKATRIHKATALIAWGFYGLDAKISFTYSCSMRIKKPMFPKPYRGDETSNTGFDSLNDLWFPYPVSIQPRLSYHKEAIDAECEFAEFAEQALLIIEEARTSPVPDYVKTKSIYNRLITRKSALLGRFTDNGNSLPAKVFLQISFDMLAIKLLEPFTRLSFLEFDGGQTSQSLSFLHSDSIISALWNYRTAFGMRHEYWMIHACQIAAMALLPHLSGATTQAEIFQRACELLHDMGKHLPLANCVLSTLKAVIAREGIEMPSGVSRFIAMAGKADRVHIKNICLDSDKARMMRARYTGQKGVNHQCLLRSIPYTDYLSTET
;
A
#
# COMPACT_ATOMS: atom_id res chain seq x y z
N MET A 1 12.75 -6.80 23.76
CA MET A 1 11.87 -7.37 22.71
C MET A 1 10.89 -6.33 22.17
N LEU A 2 10.00 -5.76 22.99
CA LEU A 2 9.03 -4.75 22.54
C LEU A 2 9.69 -3.51 21.92
N THR A 3 10.71 -2.94 22.57
CA THR A 3 11.47 -1.80 22.04
C THR A 3 12.08 -2.10 20.67
N HIS A 4 12.63 -3.31 20.49
CA HIS A 4 13.21 -3.77 19.22
C HIS A 4 12.15 -3.82 18.10
N LEU A 5 10.98 -4.39 18.36
CA LEU A 5 9.88 -4.45 17.39
C LEU A 5 9.36 -3.05 17.03
N PHE A 6 9.20 -2.16 18.01
CA PHE A 6 8.84 -0.77 17.72
C PHE A 6 9.89 -0.08 16.86
N THR A 7 11.17 -0.22 17.17
CA THR A 7 12.23 0.36 16.34
C THR A 7 12.18 -0.19 14.91
N LEU A 8 11.99 -1.50 14.73
CA LEU A 8 11.84 -2.10 13.40
C LEU A 8 10.66 -1.50 12.63
N PHE A 9 9.48 -1.38 13.26
CA PHE A 9 8.29 -0.79 12.64
C PHE A 9 8.58 0.63 12.14
N TRP A 10 9.13 1.50 12.99
CA TRP A 10 9.40 2.90 12.61
C TRP A 10 10.54 3.08 11.62
N THR A 11 11.51 2.17 11.62
CA THR A 11 12.63 2.19 10.68
C THR A 11 12.20 1.79 9.27
N TRP A 12 11.42 0.71 9.15
CA TRP A 12 11.18 0.05 7.86
C TRP A 12 9.80 0.30 7.28
N ASP A 13 8.76 0.44 8.11
CA ASP A 13 7.42 0.65 7.58
C ASP A 13 7.29 2.05 6.99
N ASN A 14 7.06 2.09 5.69
CA ASN A 14 6.87 3.32 4.93
C ASN A 14 5.44 3.41 4.38
N THR A 15 4.50 2.66 4.94
CA THR A 15 3.13 2.57 4.45
C THR A 15 2.13 2.86 5.55
N VAL A 16 2.02 2.02 6.58
CA VAL A 16 1.07 2.20 7.69
C VAL A 16 1.66 2.98 8.88
N ALA A 17 2.97 3.18 8.99
CA ALA A 17 3.55 4.08 10.00
C ALA A 17 3.05 5.52 9.85
N LYS A 18 2.67 5.92 8.63
CA LYS A 18 2.24 7.29 8.28
C LYS A 18 0.87 7.67 8.81
N ILE A 19 0.06 6.67 9.17
CA ILE A 19 -1.21 6.93 9.85
C ILE A 19 -1.03 7.11 11.36
N ILE A 20 0.20 7.10 11.89
CA ILE A 20 0.49 7.27 13.31
C ILE A 20 1.40 8.48 13.53
N HIS A 21 1.03 9.36 14.47
CA HIS A 21 1.92 10.43 14.90
C HIS A 21 2.80 9.97 16.08
N TRP A 22 4.06 9.61 15.79
CA TRP A 22 5.04 9.06 16.75
C TRP A 22 5.03 9.77 18.12
N GLY A 23 5.24 11.09 18.13
CA GLY A 23 5.41 11.82 19.40
C GLY A 23 4.13 11.94 20.26
N LEU A 24 2.94 11.70 19.70
CA LEU A 24 1.68 11.69 20.45
C LEU A 24 1.34 10.27 20.88
N PHE A 25 1.58 9.29 20.01
CA PHE A 25 1.49 7.87 20.34
C PHE A 25 2.37 7.50 21.55
N VAL A 26 3.66 7.86 21.51
CA VAL A 26 4.59 7.58 22.62
C VAL A 26 4.19 8.34 23.89
N GLY A 27 3.71 9.58 23.74
CA GLY A 27 3.21 10.37 24.86
C GLY A 27 2.06 9.67 25.59
N ASP A 28 1.05 9.19 24.85
CA ASP A 28 -0.09 8.47 25.41
C ASP A 28 0.31 7.10 25.98
N MET A 29 1.25 6.39 25.34
CA MET A 29 1.77 5.10 25.82
C MET A 29 2.51 5.25 27.16
N CYS A 30 3.37 6.27 27.30
CA CYS A 30 4.11 6.50 28.54
C CYS A 30 3.22 6.98 29.69
N ALA A 31 2.17 7.76 29.39
CA ALA A 31 1.21 8.23 30.38
C ALA A 31 0.38 7.07 31.01
N GLU A 32 0.22 5.96 30.29
CA GLU A 32 -0.42 4.74 30.80
C GLU A 32 0.47 4.00 31.82
N ILE A 33 1.78 3.97 31.58
CA ILE A 33 2.78 3.31 32.44
C ILE A 33 3.01 4.13 33.72
N HIS A 34 2.97 5.46 33.62
CA HIS A 34 3.22 6.39 34.72
C HIS A 34 2.04 7.38 34.87
N PRO A 35 0.92 6.97 35.50
CA PRO A 35 -0.19 7.88 35.73
C PRO A 35 0.26 9.02 36.66
N PRO A 36 0.01 10.29 36.30
CA PRO A 36 0.35 11.40 37.17
C PRO A 36 -0.42 11.31 38.49
N ILE A 37 0.31 11.45 39.60
CA ILE A 37 -0.17 11.20 40.97
C ILE A 37 -1.37 12.11 41.36
N ASP A 38 -1.55 13.24 40.66
CA ASP A 38 -2.53 14.29 41.01
C ASP A 38 -3.74 14.42 40.06
N VAL A 39 -3.96 13.51 39.10
CA VAL A 39 -5.07 13.64 38.15
C VAL A 39 -6.19 12.64 38.46
N GLN A 40 -7.33 13.15 38.95
CA GLN A 40 -8.53 12.36 39.27
C GLN A 40 -9.29 11.84 38.03
N GLU A 41 -8.97 12.34 36.83
CA GLU A 41 -9.50 11.82 35.57
C GLU A 41 -8.43 11.01 34.82
N PRO A 42 -8.73 9.77 34.36
CA PRO A 42 -7.77 9.01 33.57
C PRO A 42 -7.42 9.79 32.29
N PRO A 43 -6.13 9.79 31.87
CA PRO A 43 -5.73 10.45 30.64
C PRO A 43 -6.56 9.90 29.47
N ARG A 44 -7.17 10.79 28.69
CA ARG A 44 -7.89 10.40 27.47
C ARG A 44 -6.84 9.88 26.47
N HIS A 45 -6.69 8.57 26.35
CA HIS A 45 -5.82 7.91 25.37
C HIS A 45 -6.39 8.12 23.95
N GLN A 46 -6.01 9.23 23.31
CA GLN A 46 -6.55 9.66 22.02
C GLN A 46 -5.74 9.11 20.84
N PHE A 47 -4.48 8.77 21.06
CA PHE A 47 -3.51 8.37 20.03
C PHE A 47 -2.88 7.00 20.28
N CYS A 48 -3.14 6.37 21.43
CA CYS A 48 -2.65 5.03 21.76
C CYS A 48 -3.78 4.16 22.30
N SER A 49 -3.69 2.85 22.08
CA SER A 49 -4.52 1.85 22.74
C SER A 49 -3.82 0.48 22.70
N GLU A 50 -4.18 -0.40 23.63
CA GLU A 50 -3.71 -1.79 23.63
C GLU A 50 -3.96 -2.52 22.29
N PHE A 51 -5.10 -2.25 21.65
CA PHE A 51 -5.42 -2.80 20.33
C PHE A 51 -4.41 -2.33 19.26
N LEU A 52 -4.13 -1.03 19.23
CA LEU A 52 -3.17 -0.44 18.30
C LEU A 52 -1.75 -0.98 18.54
N ILE A 53 -1.34 -1.08 19.81
CA ILE A 53 -0.02 -1.63 20.19
C ILE A 53 0.12 -3.06 19.67
N ASN A 54 -0.86 -3.93 19.92
CA ASN A 54 -0.80 -5.32 19.46
C ASN A 54 -0.78 -5.41 17.93
N ALA A 55 -1.57 -4.61 17.21
CA ALA A 55 -1.53 -4.56 15.75
C ALA A 55 -0.15 -4.12 15.22
N MET A 56 0.46 -3.08 15.81
CA MET A 56 1.80 -2.61 15.46
C MET A 56 2.86 -3.68 15.71
N LEU A 57 2.80 -4.37 16.85
CA LEU A 57 3.74 -5.43 17.19
C LEU A 57 3.61 -6.61 16.23
N ALA A 58 2.39 -6.97 15.81
CA ALA A 58 2.17 -8.00 14.80
C ALA A 58 2.87 -7.66 13.48
N VAL A 59 2.64 -6.47 12.92
CA VAL A 59 3.33 -6.01 11.69
C VAL A 59 4.83 -5.94 11.90
N ALA A 60 5.31 -5.43 13.03
CA ALA A 60 6.74 -5.31 13.32
C ALA A 60 7.49 -6.65 13.23
N THR A 61 6.83 -7.78 13.55
CA THR A 61 7.45 -9.10 13.45
C THR A 61 7.82 -9.51 12.02
N ILE A 62 7.20 -8.89 11.01
CA ILE A 62 7.53 -9.09 9.59
C ILE A 62 8.98 -8.65 9.31
N TYR A 63 9.45 -7.63 10.03
CA TYR A 63 10.76 -7.02 9.85
C TYR A 63 11.89 -7.68 10.68
N ASP A 64 11.56 -8.62 11.58
CA ASP A 64 12.54 -9.27 12.46
C ASP A 64 13.29 -10.41 11.72
N VAL A 65 14.43 -10.07 11.13
CA VAL A 65 15.24 -10.94 10.25
C VAL A 65 15.87 -12.13 10.99
N GLU A 66 16.28 -11.94 12.25
CA GLU A 66 17.02 -12.96 13.01
C GLU A 66 16.09 -14.03 13.57
N ARG A 67 14.90 -13.62 14.06
CA ARG A 67 13.94 -14.56 14.63
C ARG A 67 13.08 -15.26 13.59
N THR A 68 12.92 -14.69 12.40
CA THR A 68 12.20 -15.32 11.26
C THR A 68 12.85 -16.56 10.67
N SER A 69 14.06 -16.90 11.08
CA SER A 69 14.71 -18.18 10.76
C SER A 69 14.34 -19.30 11.76
N SER A 70 13.64 -18.96 12.86
CA SER A 70 13.12 -19.90 13.85
C SER A 70 11.61 -20.08 13.62
N PRO A 71 11.06 -21.30 13.72
CA PRO A 71 9.61 -21.54 13.63
C PRO A 71 8.78 -20.74 14.66
N ASN A 72 9.42 -20.15 15.67
CA ASN A 72 8.78 -19.40 16.75
C ASN A 72 8.45 -17.92 16.44
N SER A 73 8.92 -17.32 15.34
CA SER A 73 8.59 -15.90 15.06
C SER A 73 7.24 -15.73 14.37
N ALA A 74 6.88 -16.64 13.46
CA ALA A 74 5.58 -16.66 12.80
C ALA A 74 4.46 -16.86 13.83
N THR A 75 4.75 -17.64 14.89
CA THR A 75 3.84 -17.80 16.02
C THR A 75 3.77 -16.55 16.89
N GLN A 76 4.88 -15.80 17.08
CA GLN A 76 4.85 -14.53 17.83
C GLN A 76 4.02 -13.43 17.16
N GLY A 77 4.18 -13.21 15.85
CA GLY A 77 3.35 -12.25 15.11
C GLY A 77 1.87 -12.61 15.21
N ARG A 78 1.56 -13.92 15.11
CA ARG A 78 0.19 -14.41 15.22
C ARG A 78 -0.40 -14.18 16.61
N LEU A 79 0.34 -14.39 17.69
CA LEU A 79 -0.13 -14.12 19.05
C LEU A 79 -0.56 -12.65 19.23
N PHE A 80 0.22 -11.70 18.73
CA PHE A 80 -0.15 -10.28 18.77
C PHE A 80 -1.37 -9.97 17.89
N ALA A 81 -1.46 -10.58 16.70
CA ALA A 81 -2.61 -10.41 15.82
C ALA A 81 -3.90 -11.00 16.42
N ASP A 82 -3.82 -12.18 17.04
CA ASP A 82 -4.93 -12.82 17.76
C ASP A 82 -5.44 -11.94 18.90
N GLU A 83 -4.53 -11.38 19.69
CA GLU A 83 -4.91 -10.47 20.77
C GLU A 83 -5.53 -9.17 20.23
N ALA A 84 -4.98 -8.62 19.14
CA ALA A 84 -5.59 -7.47 18.47
C ALA A 84 -7.01 -7.80 17.97
N LEU A 85 -7.23 -8.97 17.37
CA LEU A 85 -8.56 -9.43 16.93
C LEU A 85 -9.52 -9.60 18.12
N ARG A 86 -9.06 -10.21 19.21
CA ARG A 86 -9.85 -10.35 20.45
C ARG A 86 -10.28 -9.00 21.02
N LEU A 87 -9.36 -8.03 21.06
CA LEU A 87 -9.63 -6.65 21.50
C LEU A 87 -10.58 -5.92 20.54
N LEU A 88 -10.48 -6.19 19.24
CA LEU A 88 -11.38 -5.67 18.22
C LEU A 88 -12.82 -6.14 18.44
N GLU A 89 -13.02 -7.41 18.79
CA GLU A 89 -14.34 -7.98 19.07
C GLU A 89 -14.94 -7.47 20.38
N THR A 90 -14.11 -7.29 21.41
CA THR A 90 -14.54 -6.91 22.76
C THR A 90 -14.97 -5.43 22.85
N LYS A 91 -14.32 -4.54 22.09
CA LYS A 91 -14.60 -3.09 22.14
C LYS A 91 -15.60 -2.70 21.04
N GLN A 92 -16.89 -2.71 21.38
CA GLN A 92 -18.01 -2.37 20.48
C GLN A 92 -18.37 -0.87 20.38
N HIS A 93 -17.60 0.04 20.98
CA HIS A 93 -18.01 1.44 21.14
C HIS A 93 -17.17 2.42 20.32
N LEU A 94 -17.87 3.27 19.56
CA LEU A 94 -17.46 4.49 18.84
C LEU A 94 -16.09 4.46 18.11
N PRO A 95 -16.03 4.80 16.81
CA PRO A 95 -14.76 4.82 16.07
C PRO A 95 -13.80 5.85 16.68
N THR A 96 -12.83 5.37 17.46
CA THR A 96 -11.69 6.16 17.94
C THR A 96 -10.55 6.09 16.94
N LEU A 97 -9.67 7.09 16.97
CA LEU A 97 -8.51 7.13 16.08
C LEU A 97 -7.59 5.89 16.23
N PRO A 98 -7.21 5.44 17.44
CA PRO A 98 -6.35 4.26 17.60
C PRO A 98 -6.99 2.98 17.06
N TYR A 99 -8.32 2.91 17.05
CA TYR A 99 -9.04 1.77 16.52
C TYR A 99 -9.04 1.74 14.98
N LEU A 100 -9.21 2.89 14.32
CA LEU A 100 -9.04 2.98 12.86
C LEU A 100 -7.61 2.63 12.45
N GLN A 101 -6.63 3.18 13.17
CA GLN A 101 -5.22 2.93 12.94
C GLN A 101 -4.87 1.45 13.09
N GLY A 102 -5.32 0.83 14.18
CA GLY A 102 -5.05 -0.58 14.44
C GLY A 102 -5.71 -1.51 13.41
N ILE A 103 -6.91 -1.19 12.90
CA ILE A 103 -7.54 -1.99 11.83
C ILE A 103 -6.71 -1.92 10.55
N ALA A 104 -6.23 -0.74 10.16
CA ALA A 104 -5.40 -0.58 8.96
C ALA A 104 -4.07 -1.32 9.07
N ILE A 105 -3.42 -1.27 10.23
CA ILE A 105 -2.16 -1.98 10.49
C ILE A 105 -2.39 -3.50 10.52
N LEU A 106 -3.44 -3.96 11.20
CA LEU A 106 -3.78 -5.38 11.26
C LEU A 106 -4.20 -5.94 9.90
N TRP A 107 -4.88 -5.13 9.07
CA TRP A 107 -5.17 -5.46 7.69
C TRP A 107 -3.89 -5.74 6.91
N ALA A 108 -2.89 -4.87 7.01
CA ALA A 108 -1.61 -5.04 6.32
C ALA A 108 -0.91 -6.35 6.75
N TYR A 109 -0.95 -6.68 8.04
CA TYR A 109 -0.42 -7.95 8.55
C TYR A 109 -1.13 -9.17 7.94
N GLU A 110 -2.47 -9.21 8.04
CA GLU A 110 -3.26 -10.35 7.56
C GLU A 110 -3.17 -10.51 6.03
N GLU A 111 -3.09 -9.41 5.30
CA GLU A 111 -2.87 -9.40 3.86
C GLU A 111 -1.50 -9.98 3.49
N THR A 112 -0.44 -9.54 4.18
CA THR A 112 0.94 -10.00 3.94
C THR A 112 1.09 -11.50 4.22
N LEU A 113 0.39 -12.01 5.23
CA LEU A 113 0.39 -13.43 5.56
C LEU A 113 -0.56 -14.28 4.70
N GLY A 114 -1.26 -13.66 3.74
CA GLY A 114 -2.12 -14.36 2.79
C GLY A 114 -3.50 -14.75 3.35
N ASN A 115 -3.90 -14.21 4.50
CA ASN A 115 -5.20 -14.45 5.12
C ASN A 115 -6.29 -13.58 4.48
N ALA A 116 -6.59 -13.86 3.20
CA ALA A 116 -7.43 -13.02 2.35
C ALA A 116 -8.83 -12.72 2.92
N THR A 117 -9.46 -13.70 3.60
CA THR A 117 -10.79 -13.52 4.19
C THR A 117 -10.78 -12.50 5.32
N THR A 118 -9.83 -12.63 6.25
CA THR A 118 -9.67 -11.70 7.39
C THR A 118 -9.26 -10.32 6.89
N ALA A 119 -8.30 -10.25 5.97
CA ALA A 119 -7.87 -9.00 5.35
C ALA A 119 -9.05 -8.28 4.67
N ALA A 120 -9.86 -8.97 3.88
CA ALA A 120 -11.03 -8.37 3.23
C ALA A 120 -12.05 -7.82 4.24
N ALA A 121 -12.30 -8.55 5.34
CA ALA A 121 -13.21 -8.10 6.40
C ALA A 121 -12.69 -6.86 7.13
N LEU A 122 -11.40 -6.84 7.49
CA LEU A 122 -10.75 -5.69 8.12
C LEU A 122 -10.77 -4.46 7.22
N LEU A 123 -10.49 -4.63 5.93
CA LEU A 123 -10.51 -3.53 4.96
C LEU A 123 -11.91 -2.94 4.77
N ALA A 124 -12.94 -3.80 4.69
CA ALA A 124 -14.33 -3.35 4.65
C ALA A 124 -14.70 -2.53 5.90
N LYS A 125 -14.35 -3.04 7.09
CA LYS A 125 -14.58 -2.37 8.37
C LYS A 125 -13.81 -1.04 8.47
N LEU A 126 -12.57 -0.98 7.98
CA LEU A 126 -11.78 0.25 7.93
C LEU A 126 -12.52 1.35 7.17
N PHE A 127 -13.00 1.05 5.96
CA PHE A 127 -13.68 2.04 5.13
C PHE A 127 -15.02 2.48 5.73
N GLU A 128 -15.79 1.55 6.30
CA GLU A 128 -17.05 1.86 7.00
C GLU A 128 -16.83 2.82 8.18
N LEU A 129 -15.88 2.50 9.05
CA LEU A 129 -15.59 3.30 10.24
C LEU A 129 -14.92 4.63 9.87
N HIS A 130 -14.06 4.65 8.85
CA HIS A 130 -13.44 5.89 8.40
C HIS A 130 -14.50 6.87 7.85
N ALA A 131 -15.48 6.39 7.10
CA ALA A 131 -16.57 7.23 6.56
C ALA A 131 -17.44 7.88 7.64
N THR A 132 -17.53 7.26 8.82
CA THR A 132 -18.33 7.76 9.96
C THR A 132 -17.47 8.48 11.01
N CYS A 133 -16.16 8.52 10.84
CA CYS A 133 -15.25 9.09 11.81
C CYS A 133 -15.26 10.63 11.77
N ARG A 134 -15.65 11.23 12.90
CA ARG A 134 -15.65 12.69 13.05
C ARG A 134 -14.26 13.28 13.35
N PHE A 135 -13.26 12.44 13.61
CA PHE A 135 -11.90 12.88 13.95
C PHE A 135 -11.24 13.68 12.81
N PHE A 136 -11.63 13.41 11.56
CA PHE A 136 -11.10 14.07 10.37
C PHE A 136 -11.98 15.21 9.85
N GLN A 137 -13.01 15.63 10.61
CA GLN A 137 -13.79 16.81 10.29
C GLN A 137 -13.10 18.04 10.88
N PRO A 138 -12.81 19.10 10.08
CA PRO A 138 -12.27 20.33 10.63
C PRO A 138 -13.25 20.93 11.64
N ASP A 139 -12.81 21.16 12.88
CA ASP A 139 -13.60 21.97 13.83
C ASP A 139 -13.34 23.46 13.52
N PRO A 140 -14.35 24.23 13.08
CA PRO A 140 -14.20 25.66 12.80
C PRO A 140 -13.69 26.47 14.00
N ARG A 141 -13.90 25.98 15.23
CA ARG A 141 -13.50 26.65 16.48
C ARG A 141 -12.00 26.58 16.76
N LEU A 142 -11.30 25.58 16.20
CA LEU A 142 -9.86 25.42 16.37
C LEU A 142 -9.05 26.42 15.53
N TYR A 143 -9.67 27.07 14.55
CA TYR A 143 -9.04 28.13 13.76
C TYR A 143 -9.12 29.52 14.44
N GLN A 144 -9.91 29.67 15.51
CA GLN A 144 -10.21 30.97 16.11
C GLN A 144 -9.46 31.24 17.42
N VAL A 145 -8.65 30.31 17.91
CA VAL A 145 -7.94 30.51 19.19
C VAL A 145 -6.48 30.10 19.07
N GLU A 146 -5.59 31.09 19.09
CA GLU A 146 -4.17 30.95 19.43
C GLU A 146 -3.99 30.59 20.92
N ALA A 147 -4.78 29.64 21.43
CA ALA A 147 -4.62 29.12 22.78
C ALA A 147 -3.94 27.75 22.73
N ALA A 148 -2.68 27.77 23.19
CA ALA A 148 -1.80 26.66 23.52
C ALA A 148 -1.23 25.86 22.33
N ASN A 149 0.12 25.85 22.26
CA ASN A 149 0.96 25.01 21.39
C ASN A 149 0.48 23.54 21.26
N LYS A 150 -0.22 23.02 22.27
CA LYS A 150 -0.81 21.67 22.28
C LYS A 150 -1.97 21.51 21.27
N ALA A 151 -2.85 22.51 21.14
CA ALA A 151 -3.95 22.48 20.17
C ALA A 151 -3.41 22.50 18.73
N THR A 152 -2.38 23.31 18.48
CA THR A 152 -1.66 23.34 17.19
C THR A 152 -0.98 22.00 16.89
N ARG A 153 -0.34 21.36 17.88
CA ARG A 153 0.31 20.05 17.71
C ARG A 153 -0.70 18.95 17.38
N ILE A 154 -1.82 18.90 18.09
CA ILE A 154 -2.90 17.94 17.81
C ILE A 154 -3.47 18.17 16.41
N HIS A 155 -3.69 19.43 16.01
CA HIS A 155 -4.17 19.75 14.67
C HIS A 155 -3.19 19.31 13.56
N LYS A 156 -1.90 19.61 13.70
CA LYS A 156 -0.86 19.15 12.76
C LYS A 156 -0.82 17.62 12.68
N ALA A 157 -0.91 16.93 13.82
CA ALA A 157 -0.96 15.47 13.87
C ALA A 157 -2.22 14.89 13.18
N THR A 158 -3.39 15.48 13.42
CA THR A 158 -4.64 15.06 12.75
C THR A 158 -4.53 15.23 11.23
N ALA A 159 -3.96 16.35 10.76
CA ALA A 159 -3.73 16.58 9.33
C ALA A 159 -2.78 15.51 8.76
N LEU A 160 -1.65 15.24 9.41
CA LEU A 160 -0.70 14.19 9.02
C LEU A 160 -1.39 12.83 8.89
N ILE A 161 -2.17 12.43 9.89
CA ILE A 161 -2.83 11.12 9.91
C ILE A 161 -3.93 11.04 8.84
N ALA A 162 -4.71 12.10 8.63
CA ALA A 162 -5.74 12.15 7.59
C ALA A 162 -5.11 11.98 6.18
N TRP A 163 -4.02 12.67 5.90
CA TRP A 163 -3.25 12.52 4.67
C TRP A 163 -2.61 11.13 4.57
N GLY A 164 -2.14 10.56 5.69
CA GLY A 164 -1.65 9.18 5.75
C GLY A 164 -2.72 8.16 5.33
N PHE A 165 -3.97 8.30 5.81
CA PHE A 165 -5.06 7.41 5.43
C PHE A 165 -5.43 7.55 3.95
N TYR A 166 -5.48 8.78 3.43
CA TYR A 166 -5.72 9.04 2.02
C TYR A 166 -4.61 8.45 1.13
N GLY A 167 -3.34 8.56 1.54
CA GLY A 167 -2.21 7.93 0.85
C GLY A 167 -2.23 6.41 0.92
N LEU A 168 -2.62 5.83 2.06
CA LEU A 168 -2.81 4.39 2.21
C LEU A 168 -3.90 3.87 1.26
N ASP A 169 -5.05 4.55 1.20
CA ASP A 169 -6.12 4.18 0.29
C ASP A 169 -5.72 4.33 -1.17
N ALA A 170 -4.94 5.36 -1.53
CA ALA A 170 -4.37 5.46 -2.87
C ALA A 170 -3.55 4.22 -3.23
N LYS A 171 -2.66 3.78 -2.33
CA LYS A 171 -1.85 2.57 -2.48
C LYS A 171 -2.70 1.32 -2.68
N ILE A 172 -3.64 1.08 -1.79
CA ILE A 172 -4.60 -0.04 -1.86
C ILE A 172 -5.34 0.01 -3.20
N SER A 173 -5.90 1.17 -3.52
CA SER A 173 -6.79 1.35 -4.65
C SER A 173 -6.10 1.13 -5.98
N PHE A 174 -4.87 1.62 -6.20
CA PHE A 174 -4.18 1.34 -7.47
C PHE A 174 -3.72 -0.11 -7.59
N THR A 175 -3.34 -0.73 -6.47
CA THR A 175 -2.91 -2.14 -6.42
C THR A 175 -4.04 -3.07 -6.87
N TYR A 176 -5.22 -2.89 -6.30
CA TYR A 176 -6.43 -3.62 -6.67
C TYR A 176 -7.16 -3.01 -7.86
N SER A 177 -6.65 -1.90 -8.38
CA SER A 177 -7.22 -1.12 -9.48
C SER A 177 -8.71 -0.83 -9.28
N CYS A 178 -9.05 -0.31 -8.11
CA CYS A 178 -10.38 0.15 -7.74
C CYS A 178 -10.35 1.64 -7.42
N SER A 179 -11.52 2.26 -7.27
CA SER A 179 -11.63 3.66 -6.88
C SER A 179 -11.35 3.85 -5.40
N MET A 180 -10.69 4.96 -5.09
CA MET A 180 -10.47 5.40 -3.71
C MET A 180 -11.80 5.64 -2.98
N ARG A 181 -11.86 5.20 -1.73
CA ARG A 181 -13.02 5.32 -0.85
C ARG A 181 -12.84 6.40 0.20
N ILE A 182 -11.61 6.65 0.62
CA ILE A 182 -11.24 7.74 1.51
C ILE A 182 -11.17 9.02 0.69
N LYS A 183 -11.97 10.01 1.09
CA LYS A 183 -11.99 11.32 0.43
C LYS A 183 -10.75 12.11 0.77
N LYS A 184 -10.35 12.96 -0.19
CA LYS A 184 -9.28 13.93 0.00
C LYS A 184 -9.48 14.70 1.32
N PRO A 185 -8.46 14.76 2.19
CA PRO A 185 -8.56 15.50 3.44
C PRO A 185 -8.86 16.98 3.20
N MET A 186 -9.72 17.55 4.05
CA MET A 186 -10.00 18.99 4.06
C MET A 186 -8.89 19.81 4.74
N PHE A 187 -7.95 19.12 5.42
CA PHE A 187 -6.81 19.76 6.05
C PHE A 187 -5.78 20.21 5.01
N PRO A 188 -5.09 21.34 5.25
CA PRO A 188 -3.93 21.70 4.43
C PRO A 188 -2.87 20.60 4.50
N LYS A 189 -2.03 20.53 3.46
CA LYS A 189 -0.89 19.59 3.46
C LYS A 189 0.05 19.93 4.62
N PRO A 190 0.54 18.94 5.39
CA PRO A 190 1.21 19.18 6.67
C PRO A 190 2.44 20.09 6.62
N TYR A 191 3.19 20.09 5.50
CA TYR A 191 4.48 20.78 5.38
C TYR A 191 4.52 21.83 4.27
N ARG A 192 3.37 22.20 3.68
CA ARG A 192 3.35 23.18 2.58
C ARG A 192 3.48 24.60 3.14
N GLY A 193 4.63 25.24 2.90
CA GLY A 193 4.90 26.64 3.27
C GLY A 193 5.55 26.85 4.64
N ASP A 194 6.01 25.78 5.30
CA ASP A 194 6.64 25.83 6.62
C ASP A 194 8.18 25.88 6.50
N GLU A 195 8.71 26.93 5.85
CA GLU A 195 10.17 27.17 5.74
C GLU A 195 10.79 27.68 7.06
N THR A 196 9.97 28.07 8.05
CA THR A 196 10.43 28.87 9.19
C THR A 196 10.12 28.31 10.58
N SER A 197 9.30 27.27 10.75
CA SER A 197 9.09 26.69 12.08
C SER A 197 10.09 25.57 12.42
N ASN A 198 11.34 25.98 12.65
CA ASN A 198 12.31 25.22 13.44
C ASN A 198 11.85 25.18 14.92
N THR A 199 10.72 24.53 15.18
CA THR A 199 10.41 24.11 16.56
C THR A 199 11.26 22.87 16.83
N GLY A 200 12.29 22.99 17.67
CA GLY A 200 13.33 21.97 17.92
C GLY A 200 12.86 20.59 18.40
N PHE A 201 11.55 20.33 18.42
CA PHE A 201 10.92 19.04 18.71
C PHE A 201 10.89 18.06 17.51
N ASP A 202 11.12 18.55 16.29
CA ASP A 202 11.15 17.72 15.06
C ASP A 202 12.53 17.09 14.77
N SER A 203 13.56 17.41 15.58
CA SER A 203 14.96 17.02 15.33
C SER A 203 15.23 15.51 15.28
N LEU A 204 14.37 14.70 15.90
CA LEU A 204 14.43 13.23 15.82
C LEU A 204 13.95 12.68 14.48
N ASN A 205 13.09 13.42 13.77
CA ASN A 205 12.58 13.02 12.46
C ASN A 205 13.55 13.39 11.34
N ASP A 206 14.61 14.17 11.58
CA ASP A 206 15.54 14.62 10.55
C ASP A 206 16.55 13.53 10.14
N LEU A 207 16.77 12.54 11.02
CA LEU A 207 17.68 11.43 10.80
C LEU A 207 16.93 10.10 10.71
N TRP A 208 17.27 9.32 9.70
CA TRP A 208 16.86 7.92 9.55
C TRP A 208 18.01 6.99 9.90
N PHE A 209 17.71 5.98 10.71
CA PHE A 209 18.66 4.98 11.17
C PHE A 209 18.26 3.61 10.61
N PRO A 210 19.03 3.02 9.69
CA PRO A 210 18.77 1.69 9.16
C PRO A 210 19.00 0.60 10.22
N TYR A 211 18.03 0.33 11.08
CA TYR A 211 18.14 -0.66 12.15
C TYR A 211 17.65 -2.06 11.73
N PRO A 212 18.33 -3.18 12.05
CA PRO A 212 19.61 -3.29 12.74
C PRO A 212 20.82 -3.24 11.80
N VAL A 213 20.61 -2.95 10.52
CA VAL A 213 21.60 -3.07 9.42
C VAL A 213 22.82 -2.15 9.62
N SER A 214 22.64 -0.92 10.10
CA SER A 214 23.72 0.02 10.38
C SER A 214 23.31 1.05 11.44
N ILE A 215 24.30 1.47 12.23
CA ILE A 215 24.14 2.50 13.26
C ILE A 215 24.37 3.92 12.71
N GLN A 216 24.81 4.06 11.45
CA GLN A 216 25.15 5.36 10.89
C GLN A 216 23.86 6.09 10.44
N PRO A 217 23.54 7.26 11.03
CA PRO A 217 22.39 8.04 10.61
C PRO A 217 22.56 8.59 9.20
N ARG A 218 21.43 8.72 8.51
CA ARG A 218 21.30 9.43 7.23
C ARG A 218 20.20 10.45 7.35
N LEU A 219 20.16 11.46 6.48
CA LEU A 219 19.00 12.34 6.40
C LEU A 219 17.76 11.54 6.03
N SER A 220 16.67 11.76 6.77
CA SER A 220 15.43 11.00 6.60
C SER A 220 14.58 11.48 5.43
N TYR A 221 14.74 12.75 5.02
CA TYR A 221 13.84 13.42 4.06
C TYR A 221 12.36 13.24 4.39
N HIS A 222 12.01 13.16 5.68
CA HIS A 222 10.67 12.79 6.13
C HIS A 222 9.60 13.76 5.61
N LYS A 223 9.90 15.06 5.64
CA LYS A 223 8.97 16.12 5.21
C LYS A 223 8.75 16.06 3.70
N GLU A 224 9.83 15.91 2.94
CA GLU A 224 9.81 15.80 1.49
C GLU A 224 9.07 14.53 1.04
N ALA A 225 9.28 13.41 1.73
CA ALA A 225 8.59 12.16 1.46
C ALA A 225 7.08 12.28 1.71
N ILE A 226 6.66 12.89 2.83
CA ILE A 226 5.24 13.10 3.13
C ILE A 226 4.59 14.03 2.10
N ASP A 227 5.23 15.15 1.76
CA ASP A 227 4.68 16.08 0.76
C ASP A 227 4.52 15.38 -0.60
N ALA A 228 5.56 14.66 -1.02
CA ALA A 228 5.55 13.92 -2.28
C ALA A 228 4.50 12.80 -2.31
N GLU A 229 4.24 12.13 -1.19
CA GLU A 229 3.18 11.13 -1.10
C GLU A 229 1.77 11.72 -1.07
N CYS A 230 1.59 12.86 -0.43
CA CYS A 230 0.33 13.60 -0.50
C CYS A 230 0.02 13.97 -1.96
N GLU A 231 1.03 14.42 -2.71
CA GLU A 231 0.91 14.67 -4.14
C GLU A 231 0.65 13.39 -4.95
N PHE A 232 1.37 12.30 -4.66
CA PHE A 232 1.13 11.00 -5.31
C PHE A 232 -0.32 10.54 -5.14
N ALA A 233 -0.89 10.66 -3.93
CA ALA A 233 -2.26 10.25 -3.66
C ALA A 233 -3.29 11.03 -4.50
N GLU A 234 -3.07 12.34 -4.70
CA GLU A 234 -3.92 13.17 -5.57
C GLU A 234 -3.80 12.76 -7.05
N PHE A 235 -2.62 12.33 -7.50
CA PHE A 235 -2.45 11.78 -8.84
C PHE A 235 -3.12 10.42 -8.99
N ALA A 236 -2.98 9.55 -7.98
CA ALA A 236 -3.61 8.25 -7.93
C ALA A 236 -5.14 8.37 -8.02
N GLU A 237 -5.75 9.29 -7.28
CA GLU A 237 -7.20 9.55 -7.36
C GLU A 237 -7.64 9.90 -8.80
N GLN A 238 -6.95 10.85 -9.44
CA GLN A 238 -7.26 11.23 -10.83
C GLN A 238 -7.04 10.07 -11.82
N ALA A 239 -5.93 9.35 -11.68
CA ALA A 239 -5.57 8.24 -12.54
C ALA A 239 -6.54 7.07 -12.41
N LEU A 240 -6.98 6.74 -11.19
CA LEU A 240 -7.88 5.63 -10.92
C LEU A 240 -9.27 5.86 -11.50
N LEU A 241 -9.75 7.11 -11.51
CA LEU A 241 -10.99 7.45 -12.21
C LEU A 241 -10.89 7.16 -13.72
N ILE A 242 -9.76 7.50 -14.35
CA ILE A 242 -9.53 7.18 -15.77
C ILE A 242 -9.43 5.67 -16.00
N ILE A 243 -8.73 4.95 -15.13
CA ILE A 243 -8.58 3.50 -15.22
C ILE A 243 -9.96 2.81 -15.10
N GLU A 244 -10.81 3.29 -14.20
CA GLU A 244 -12.17 2.77 -14.03
C GLU A 244 -13.07 3.08 -15.24
N GLU A 245 -13.01 4.31 -15.75
CA GLU A 245 -13.70 4.72 -16.99
C GLU A 245 -13.24 3.85 -18.17
N ALA A 246 -11.93 3.61 -18.31
CA ALA A 246 -11.35 2.80 -19.39
C ALA A 246 -11.79 1.33 -19.36
N ARG A 247 -12.19 0.81 -18.19
CA ARG A 247 -12.70 -0.57 -18.05
C ARG A 247 -14.16 -0.72 -18.46
N THR A 248 -14.93 0.35 -18.29
CA THR A 248 -16.37 0.34 -18.61
C THR A 248 -16.64 0.87 -20.01
N SER A 249 -15.75 1.69 -20.55
CA SER A 249 -15.82 2.21 -21.92
C SER A 249 -15.26 1.22 -22.95
N PRO A 250 -15.92 1.03 -24.10
CA PRO A 250 -15.37 0.26 -25.21
C PRO A 250 -14.15 0.94 -25.85
N VAL A 251 -13.98 2.25 -25.66
CA VAL A 251 -12.85 3.02 -26.17
C VAL A 251 -12.26 3.81 -24.99
N PRO A 252 -11.10 3.38 -24.45
CA PRO A 252 -10.38 4.13 -23.43
C PRO A 252 -10.00 5.54 -23.90
N ASP A 253 -10.15 6.54 -23.03
CA ASP A 253 -9.79 7.92 -23.37
C ASP A 253 -8.27 8.09 -23.39
N TYR A 254 -7.73 7.96 -24.59
CA TYR A 254 -6.30 8.09 -24.86
C TYR A 254 -5.76 9.49 -24.52
N VAL A 255 -6.48 10.55 -24.89
CA VAL A 255 -5.99 11.93 -24.73
C VAL A 255 -5.89 12.29 -23.25
N LYS A 256 -6.92 11.95 -22.47
CA LYS A 256 -6.95 12.16 -21.02
C LYS A 256 -5.89 11.30 -20.32
N THR A 257 -5.73 10.04 -20.73
CA THR A 257 -4.69 9.15 -20.17
C THR A 257 -3.29 9.70 -20.44
N LYS A 258 -2.98 10.07 -21.70
CA LYS A 258 -1.67 10.62 -22.08
C LYS A 258 -1.35 11.90 -21.30
N SER A 259 -2.32 12.80 -21.15
CA SER A 259 -2.18 14.02 -20.35
C SER A 259 -1.83 13.72 -18.88
N ILE A 260 -2.55 12.81 -18.23
CA ILE A 260 -2.26 12.42 -16.84
C ILE A 260 -0.90 11.73 -16.73
N TYR A 261 -0.59 10.81 -17.65
CA TYR A 261 0.70 10.11 -17.67
C TYR A 261 1.87 11.09 -17.77
N ASN A 262 1.85 12.03 -18.72
CA ASN A 262 2.93 13.00 -18.91
C ASN A 262 3.12 13.89 -17.66
N ARG A 263 2.02 14.34 -17.05
CA ARG A 263 2.04 15.08 -15.78
C ARG A 263 2.63 14.24 -14.64
N LEU A 264 2.25 12.96 -14.57
CA LEU A 264 2.73 12.01 -13.57
C LEU A 264 4.25 11.84 -13.66
N ILE A 265 4.79 11.59 -14.85
CA ILE A 265 6.23 11.37 -15.05
C ILE A 265 7.04 12.65 -14.80
N THR A 266 6.58 13.78 -15.31
CA THR A 266 7.22 15.09 -15.05
C THR A 266 7.27 15.36 -13.56
N ARG A 267 6.16 15.09 -12.84
CA ARG A 267 6.10 15.33 -11.41
C ARG A 267 6.93 14.35 -10.61
N LYS A 268 6.93 13.06 -10.98
CA LYS A 268 7.80 12.03 -10.40
C LYS A 268 9.25 12.51 -10.40
N SER A 269 9.78 12.94 -11.55
CA SER A 269 11.16 13.42 -11.67
C SER A 269 11.43 14.63 -10.78
N ALA A 270 10.53 15.61 -10.75
CA ALA A 270 10.67 16.80 -9.91
C ALA A 270 10.65 16.48 -8.40
N LEU A 271 9.80 15.54 -7.96
CA LEU A 271 9.70 15.13 -6.56
C LEU A 271 10.91 14.30 -6.12
N LEU A 272 11.33 13.33 -6.95
CA LEU A 272 12.49 12.50 -6.64
C LEU A 272 13.80 13.30 -6.67
N GLY A 273 13.86 14.39 -7.43
CA GLY A 273 14.99 15.34 -7.44
C GLY A 273 15.17 16.14 -6.15
N ARG A 274 14.17 16.17 -5.25
CA ARG A 274 14.29 16.82 -3.93
C ARG A 274 15.17 16.03 -2.96
N PHE A 275 15.31 14.72 -3.20
CA PHE A 275 16.19 13.87 -2.42
C PHE A 275 17.60 13.94 -3.01
N THR A 276 18.57 14.47 -2.24
CA THR A 276 19.98 14.57 -2.67
C THR A 276 20.61 13.19 -2.93
N ASP A 277 21.83 13.14 -3.46
CA ASP A 277 22.52 11.89 -3.84
C ASP A 277 22.63 10.87 -2.69
N ASN A 278 22.74 11.33 -1.45
CA ASN A 278 22.77 10.47 -0.26
C ASN A 278 21.41 9.79 0.04
N GLY A 279 20.31 10.30 -0.53
CA GLY A 279 18.95 9.77 -0.40
C GLY A 279 18.59 8.70 -1.44
N ASN A 280 19.46 8.38 -2.39
CA ASN A 280 19.15 7.44 -3.49
C ASN A 280 18.81 6.02 -3.02
N SER A 281 19.36 5.60 -1.89
CA SER A 281 19.05 4.31 -1.26
C SER A 281 18.01 4.41 -0.13
N LEU A 282 17.43 5.58 0.14
CA LEU A 282 16.48 5.73 1.25
C LEU A 282 15.17 4.97 0.91
N PRO A 283 14.64 4.13 1.82
CA PRO A 283 13.40 3.38 1.57
C PRO A 283 12.24 4.27 1.12
N ALA A 284 12.03 5.43 1.78
CA ALA A 284 10.97 6.37 1.43
C ALA A 284 11.05 6.86 -0.03
N LYS A 285 12.26 7.16 -0.53
CA LYS A 285 12.48 7.58 -1.93
C LYS A 285 12.21 6.43 -2.89
N VAL A 286 12.77 5.25 -2.60
CA VAL A 286 12.62 4.05 -3.43
C VAL A 286 11.14 3.67 -3.56
N PHE A 287 10.38 3.71 -2.47
CA PHE A 287 8.99 3.23 -2.49
C PHE A 287 8.06 4.23 -3.15
N LEU A 288 8.37 5.53 -3.01
CA LEU A 288 7.69 6.56 -3.76
C LEU A 288 7.91 6.38 -5.26
N GLN A 289 9.16 6.18 -5.70
CA GLN A 289 9.49 5.91 -7.10
C GLN A 289 8.69 4.72 -7.64
N ILE A 290 8.73 3.59 -6.93
CA ILE A 290 8.02 2.36 -7.29
C ILE A 290 6.51 2.61 -7.37
N SER A 291 5.93 3.36 -6.43
CA SER A 291 4.49 3.66 -6.43
C SER A 291 4.07 4.44 -7.68
N PHE A 292 4.90 5.42 -8.10
CA PHE A 292 4.68 6.13 -9.36
C PHE A 292 4.77 5.20 -10.59
N ASP A 293 5.76 4.31 -10.63
CA ASP A 293 5.93 3.36 -11.73
C ASP A 293 4.79 2.34 -11.80
N MET A 294 4.29 1.86 -10.66
CA MET A 294 3.13 0.97 -10.60
C MET A 294 1.88 1.66 -11.15
N LEU A 295 1.63 2.91 -10.75
CA LEU A 295 0.49 3.68 -11.24
C LEU A 295 0.62 3.96 -12.75
N ALA A 296 1.83 4.23 -13.24
CA ALA A 296 2.10 4.43 -14.64
C ALA A 296 1.78 3.17 -15.47
N ILE A 297 2.25 1.99 -15.05
CA ILE A 297 1.92 0.70 -15.70
C ILE A 297 0.39 0.52 -15.77
N LYS A 298 -0.31 0.80 -14.68
CA LYS A 298 -1.79 0.68 -14.63
C LYS A 298 -2.51 1.64 -15.56
N LEU A 299 -2.03 2.88 -15.70
CA LEU A 299 -2.58 3.84 -16.66
C LEU A 299 -2.35 3.41 -18.11
N LEU A 300 -1.21 2.79 -18.39
CA LEU A 300 -0.80 2.36 -19.73
C LEU A 300 -1.50 1.07 -20.17
N GLU A 301 -1.88 0.20 -19.22
CA GLU A 301 -2.45 -1.15 -19.44
C GLU A 301 -3.51 -1.22 -20.56
N PRO A 302 -4.52 -0.31 -20.64
CA PRO A 302 -5.56 -0.38 -21.67
C PRO A 302 -5.05 -0.21 -23.11
N PHE A 303 -3.87 0.39 -23.28
CA PHE A 303 -3.30 0.78 -24.58
C PHE A 303 -2.16 -0.14 -25.04
N THR A 304 -1.79 -1.15 -24.25
CA THR A 304 -0.65 -2.03 -24.53
C THR A 304 -0.76 -2.79 -25.85
N ARG A 305 -1.98 -3.02 -26.35
CA ARG A 305 -2.26 -3.68 -27.65
C ARG A 305 -2.50 -2.68 -28.80
N LEU A 306 -2.44 -1.38 -28.54
CA LEU A 306 -2.73 -0.31 -29.50
C LEU A 306 -1.43 0.38 -29.92
N SER A 307 -0.57 -0.33 -30.65
CA SER A 307 0.78 0.15 -31.02
C SER A 307 0.79 1.40 -31.91
N PHE A 308 -0.35 1.76 -32.51
CA PHE A 308 -0.50 2.99 -33.30
C PHE A 308 -0.69 4.25 -32.43
N LEU A 309 -0.89 4.09 -31.11
CA LEU A 309 -0.99 5.20 -30.16
C LEU A 309 0.34 5.43 -29.46
N GLU A 310 0.87 6.65 -29.63
CA GLU A 310 2.20 7.03 -29.14
C GLU A 310 2.16 8.15 -28.09
N PHE A 311 2.74 7.85 -26.94
CA PHE A 311 3.00 8.81 -25.89
C PHE A 311 4.17 9.74 -26.29
N ASP A 312 4.53 10.68 -25.42
CA ASP A 312 5.60 11.64 -25.74
C ASP A 312 6.91 10.92 -26.10
N GLY A 313 7.64 11.46 -27.08
CA GLY A 313 8.85 10.83 -27.61
C GLY A 313 8.62 9.66 -28.56
N GLY A 314 7.39 9.44 -29.06
CA GLY A 314 7.08 8.37 -30.02
C GLY A 314 7.02 6.98 -29.38
N GLN A 315 6.90 6.91 -28.05
CA GLN A 315 6.93 5.65 -27.32
C GLN A 315 5.52 5.03 -27.22
N THR A 316 5.42 3.73 -27.47
CA THR A 316 4.17 2.99 -27.28
C THR A 316 3.93 2.73 -25.80
N SER A 317 2.65 2.56 -25.39
CA SER A 317 2.29 2.18 -24.01
C SER A 317 3.02 0.91 -23.53
N GLN A 318 3.20 -0.06 -24.43
CA GLN A 318 3.94 -1.28 -24.16
C GLN A 318 5.41 -1.00 -23.82
N SER A 319 6.11 -0.20 -24.65
CA SER A 319 7.51 0.14 -24.41
C SER A 319 7.71 0.89 -23.09
N LEU A 320 6.80 1.81 -22.78
CA LEU A 320 6.79 2.53 -21.51
C LEU A 320 6.54 1.59 -20.32
N SER A 321 5.61 0.65 -20.46
CA SER A 321 5.34 -0.36 -19.43
C SER A 321 6.58 -1.22 -19.13
N PHE A 322 7.40 -1.54 -20.14
CA PHE A 322 8.68 -2.22 -19.93
C PHE A 322 9.69 -1.35 -19.20
N LEU A 323 9.81 -0.07 -19.56
CA LEU A 323 10.70 0.86 -18.86
C LEU A 323 10.32 1.02 -17.38
N HIS A 324 9.03 1.13 -17.08
CA HIS A 324 8.56 1.16 -15.69
C HIS A 324 8.79 -0.17 -14.97
N SER A 325 8.59 -1.29 -15.65
CA SER A 325 8.84 -2.62 -15.07
C SER A 325 10.33 -2.80 -14.74
N ASP A 326 11.23 -2.41 -15.63
CA ASP A 326 12.67 -2.41 -15.37
C ASP A 326 13.04 -1.47 -14.21
N SER A 327 12.48 -0.26 -14.18
CA SER A 327 12.71 0.70 -13.09
C SER A 327 12.30 0.13 -11.74
N ILE A 328 11.13 -0.52 -11.64
CA ILE A 328 10.66 -1.19 -10.42
C ILE A 328 11.62 -2.31 -10.02
N ILE A 329 11.90 -3.24 -10.93
CA ILE A 329 12.69 -4.44 -10.60
C ILE A 329 14.14 -4.06 -10.26
N SER A 330 14.74 -3.10 -10.97
CA SER A 330 16.07 -2.58 -10.69
C SER A 330 16.13 -1.84 -9.35
N ALA A 331 15.12 -1.01 -9.02
CA ALA A 331 15.03 -0.34 -7.73
C ALA A 331 14.91 -1.34 -6.57
N LEU A 332 14.07 -2.37 -6.73
CA LEU A 332 13.91 -3.44 -5.76
C LEU A 332 15.18 -4.29 -5.61
N TRP A 333 15.90 -4.54 -6.69
CA TRP A 333 17.16 -5.27 -6.65
C TRP A 333 18.26 -4.50 -5.93
N ASN A 334 18.33 -3.19 -6.13
CA ASN A 334 19.25 -2.32 -5.40
C ASN A 334 18.87 -2.27 -3.91
N TYR A 335 17.58 -2.17 -3.60
CA TYR A 335 17.07 -2.23 -2.23
C TYR A 335 17.43 -3.57 -1.55
N ARG A 336 17.20 -4.70 -2.24
CA ARG A 336 17.62 -6.05 -1.81
C ARG A 336 19.08 -6.09 -1.42
N THR A 337 19.92 -5.51 -2.27
CA THR A 337 21.38 -5.54 -2.08
C THR A 337 21.79 -4.67 -0.89
N ALA A 338 21.11 -3.54 -0.67
CA ALA A 338 21.43 -2.61 0.41
C ALA A 338 20.90 -3.04 1.79
N PHE A 339 19.70 -3.63 1.84
CA PHE A 339 18.99 -3.88 3.11
C PHE A 339 18.40 -5.29 3.24
N GLY A 340 18.32 -6.05 2.15
CA GLY A 340 17.58 -7.32 2.11
C GLY A 340 16.10 -7.15 1.71
N MET A 341 15.42 -8.28 1.46
CA MET A 341 14.06 -8.30 0.87
C MET A 341 12.90 -8.27 1.87
N ARG A 342 13.15 -8.29 3.18
CA ARG A 342 12.10 -8.51 4.20
C ARG A 342 11.47 -7.22 4.73
N HIS A 343 11.98 -6.07 4.29
CA HIS A 343 11.70 -4.78 4.92
C HIS A 343 10.55 -3.98 4.31
N GLU A 344 9.84 -4.50 3.31
CA GLU A 344 8.58 -3.88 2.87
C GLU A 344 7.70 -4.87 2.10
N TYR A 345 6.61 -5.31 2.74
CA TYR A 345 5.64 -6.24 2.16
C TYR A 345 4.94 -5.66 0.92
N TRP A 346 4.84 -4.32 0.81
CA TRP A 346 4.26 -3.63 -0.33
C TRP A 346 4.97 -3.92 -1.66
N MET A 347 6.24 -4.34 -1.62
CA MET A 347 7.04 -4.65 -2.81
C MET A 347 6.55 -5.90 -3.56
N ILE A 348 5.80 -6.78 -2.90
CA ILE A 348 5.23 -7.98 -3.52
C ILE A 348 4.29 -7.55 -4.67
N HIS A 349 3.44 -6.55 -4.42
CA HIS A 349 2.53 -6.01 -5.42
C HIS A 349 3.28 -5.32 -6.57
N ALA A 350 4.38 -4.64 -6.27
CA ALA A 350 5.22 -4.01 -7.29
C ALA A 350 5.83 -5.05 -8.24
N CYS A 351 6.42 -6.11 -7.68
CA CYS A 351 6.91 -7.25 -8.45
C CYS A 351 5.78 -7.89 -9.27
N GLN A 352 4.61 -8.09 -8.68
CA GLN A 352 3.46 -8.66 -9.40
C GLN A 352 3.07 -7.80 -10.61
N ILE A 353 2.90 -6.49 -10.43
CA ILE A 353 2.47 -5.58 -11.49
C ILE A 353 3.51 -5.53 -12.62
N ALA A 354 4.79 -5.39 -12.28
CA ALA A 354 5.88 -5.41 -13.26
C ALA A 354 5.95 -6.75 -14.01
N ALA A 355 5.88 -7.87 -13.29
CA ALA A 355 5.93 -9.20 -13.89
C ALA A 355 4.74 -9.44 -14.84
N MET A 356 3.53 -9.05 -14.44
CA MET A 356 2.32 -9.16 -15.26
C MET A 356 2.41 -8.34 -16.55
N ALA A 357 3.03 -7.15 -16.51
CA ALA A 357 3.23 -6.31 -17.70
C ALA A 357 4.22 -6.92 -18.71
N LEU A 358 5.17 -7.75 -18.24
CA LEU A 358 6.17 -8.41 -19.07
C LEU A 358 5.68 -9.73 -19.68
N LEU A 359 4.75 -10.43 -19.00
CA LEU A 359 4.27 -11.77 -19.34
C LEU A 359 3.96 -11.99 -20.84
N PRO A 360 3.22 -11.10 -21.53
CA PRO A 360 2.84 -11.36 -22.92
C PRO A 360 4.03 -11.33 -23.91
N HIS A 361 5.24 -11.01 -23.44
CA HIS A 361 6.40 -10.69 -24.27
C HIS A 361 7.67 -11.46 -23.87
N LEU A 362 7.52 -12.61 -23.20
CA LEU A 362 8.64 -13.42 -22.70
C LEU A 362 9.29 -14.35 -23.73
N SER A 363 8.89 -14.29 -25.01
CA SER A 363 9.41 -15.18 -26.05
C SER A 363 10.92 -14.98 -26.28
N GLY A 364 11.69 -16.06 -26.14
CA GLY A 364 13.14 -16.07 -26.38
C GLY A 364 14.00 -15.41 -25.29
N ALA A 365 15.30 -15.27 -25.56
CA ALA A 365 16.25 -14.62 -24.67
C ALA A 365 16.24 -13.10 -24.86
N THR A 366 15.19 -12.44 -24.37
CA THR A 366 15.03 -10.98 -24.42
C THR A 366 15.36 -10.34 -23.08
N THR A 367 15.66 -9.03 -23.08
CA THR A 367 15.77 -8.22 -21.85
C THR A 367 14.54 -8.38 -20.94
N GLN A 368 13.37 -8.63 -21.53
CA GLN A 368 12.10 -8.72 -20.80
C GLN A 368 12.01 -10.05 -20.04
N ALA A 369 12.54 -11.12 -20.63
CA ALA A 369 12.71 -12.40 -19.96
C ALA A 369 13.70 -12.29 -18.77
N GLU A 370 14.77 -11.52 -18.89
CA GLU A 370 15.72 -11.29 -17.80
C GLU A 370 15.10 -10.48 -16.65
N ILE A 371 14.37 -9.40 -16.95
CA ILE A 371 13.67 -8.60 -15.94
C ILE A 371 12.62 -9.45 -15.23
N PHE A 372 11.85 -10.25 -15.99
CA PHE A 372 10.85 -11.15 -15.44
C PHE A 372 11.47 -12.23 -14.54
N GLN A 373 12.63 -12.79 -14.93
CA GLN A 373 13.36 -13.73 -14.11
C GLN A 373 13.79 -13.10 -12.77
N ARG A 374 14.31 -11.86 -12.80
CA ARG A 374 14.66 -11.12 -11.58
C ARG A 374 13.43 -10.87 -10.70
N ALA A 375 12.28 -10.53 -11.30
CA ALA A 375 11.03 -10.37 -10.56
C ALA A 375 10.61 -11.67 -9.84
N CYS A 376 10.70 -12.81 -10.53
CA CYS A 376 10.41 -14.12 -9.93
C CYS A 376 11.39 -14.48 -8.82
N GLU A 377 12.68 -14.14 -8.98
CA GLU A 377 13.68 -14.35 -7.92
C GLU A 377 13.39 -13.49 -6.68
N LEU A 378 13.06 -12.21 -6.87
CA LEU A 378 12.68 -11.32 -5.77
C LEU A 378 11.45 -11.85 -5.03
N LEU A 379 10.42 -12.30 -5.75
CA LEU A 379 9.23 -12.93 -5.18
C LEU A 379 9.56 -14.22 -4.42
N HIS A 380 10.45 -15.06 -4.97
CA HIS A 380 10.87 -16.28 -4.30
C HIS A 380 11.60 -15.98 -2.98
N ASP A 381 12.48 -14.98 -2.97
CA ASP A 381 13.20 -14.57 -1.76
C ASP A 381 12.28 -13.97 -0.70
N MET A 382 11.32 -13.13 -1.10
CA MET A 382 10.26 -12.64 -0.21
C MET A 382 9.42 -13.79 0.33
N GLY A 383 9.09 -14.77 -0.52
CA GLY A 383 8.27 -15.95 -0.20
C GLY A 383 8.82 -16.86 0.89
N LYS A 384 10.11 -16.73 1.24
CA LYS A 384 10.70 -17.43 2.38
C LYS A 384 10.13 -16.97 3.73
N HIS A 385 9.56 -15.76 3.78
CA HIS A 385 9.04 -15.15 5.00
C HIS A 385 7.64 -14.57 4.85
N LEU A 386 7.24 -14.22 3.62
CA LEU A 386 5.97 -13.57 3.30
C LEU A 386 5.13 -14.50 2.42
N PRO A 387 4.13 -15.22 2.98
CA PRO A 387 3.29 -16.15 2.24
C PRO A 387 2.65 -15.56 1.00
N LEU A 388 2.25 -14.28 1.03
CA LEU A 388 1.65 -13.59 -0.12
C LEU A 388 2.53 -13.64 -1.38
N ALA A 389 3.86 -13.61 -1.25
CA ALA A 389 4.75 -13.68 -2.41
C ALA A 389 4.68 -15.05 -3.12
N ASN A 390 4.48 -16.15 -2.35
CA ASN A 390 4.26 -17.48 -2.92
C ASN A 390 2.90 -17.58 -3.63
N CYS A 391 1.86 -16.91 -3.08
CA CYS A 391 0.58 -16.76 -3.74
C CYS A 391 0.74 -16.06 -5.09
N VAL A 392 1.49 -14.95 -5.15
CA VAL A 392 1.77 -14.23 -6.41
C VAL A 392 2.51 -15.11 -7.42
N LEU A 393 3.56 -15.83 -7.01
CA LEU A 393 4.26 -16.77 -7.90
C LEU A 393 3.31 -17.84 -8.46
N SER A 394 2.40 -18.35 -7.63
CA SER A 394 1.38 -19.32 -8.05
C SER A 394 0.39 -18.72 -9.05
N THR A 395 -0.01 -17.45 -8.85
CA THR A 395 -0.84 -16.71 -9.82
C THR A 395 -0.11 -16.53 -11.15
N LEU A 396 1.17 -16.11 -11.14
CA LEU A 396 1.97 -15.96 -12.35
C LEU A 396 2.06 -17.30 -13.11
N LYS A 397 2.31 -18.40 -12.40
CA LYS A 397 2.32 -19.75 -12.98
C LYS A 397 0.99 -20.10 -13.66
N ALA A 398 -0.12 -19.82 -13.00
CA ALA A 398 -1.45 -20.10 -13.53
C ALA A 398 -1.74 -19.28 -14.80
N VAL A 399 -1.32 -18.01 -14.84
CA VAL A 399 -1.46 -17.15 -16.03
C VAL A 399 -0.58 -17.66 -17.17
N ILE A 400 0.69 -18.00 -16.92
CA ILE A 400 1.60 -18.57 -17.94
C ILE A 400 0.97 -19.82 -18.57
N ALA A 401 0.47 -20.74 -17.76
CA ALA A 401 -0.16 -21.97 -18.24
C ALA A 401 -1.44 -21.69 -19.04
N ARG A 402 -2.27 -20.75 -18.58
CA ARG A 402 -3.53 -20.39 -19.25
C ARG A 402 -3.30 -19.73 -20.61
N GLU A 403 -2.31 -18.85 -20.71
CA GLU A 403 -2.02 -18.08 -21.93
C GLU A 403 -1.06 -18.84 -22.88
N GLY A 404 -0.59 -20.03 -22.50
CA GLY A 404 0.34 -20.82 -23.32
C GLY A 404 1.70 -20.16 -23.53
N ILE A 405 2.15 -19.34 -22.57
CA ILE A 405 3.42 -18.60 -22.69
C ILE A 405 4.59 -19.56 -22.45
N GLU A 406 5.58 -19.52 -23.35
CA GLU A 406 6.82 -20.27 -23.17
C GLU A 406 7.61 -19.70 -21.99
N MET A 407 7.95 -20.54 -21.02
CA MET A 407 8.62 -20.10 -19.80
C MET A 407 10.13 -19.97 -20.01
N PRO A 408 10.76 -18.83 -19.65
CA PRO A 408 12.20 -18.71 -19.72
C PRO A 408 12.90 -19.76 -18.85
N SER A 409 13.98 -20.35 -19.36
CA SER A 409 14.66 -21.50 -18.74
C SER A 409 15.10 -21.24 -17.28
N GLY A 410 15.54 -20.01 -16.98
CA GLY A 410 15.98 -19.60 -15.64
C GLY A 410 14.86 -19.35 -14.61
N VAL A 411 13.59 -19.32 -15.04
CA VAL A 411 12.43 -19.03 -14.18
C VAL A 411 11.88 -20.30 -13.51
N SER A 412 11.99 -21.45 -14.19
CA SER A 412 11.38 -22.72 -13.78
C SER A 412 11.69 -23.10 -12.33
N ARG A 413 12.92 -22.82 -11.87
CA ARG A 413 13.34 -23.10 -10.48
C ARG A 413 12.54 -22.33 -9.43
N PHE A 414 12.19 -21.07 -9.71
CA PHE A 414 11.50 -20.21 -8.75
C PHE A 414 10.00 -20.52 -8.70
N ILE A 415 9.40 -20.76 -9.87
CA ILE A 415 7.97 -21.06 -10.00
C ILE A 415 7.63 -22.47 -9.51
N ALA A 416 8.53 -23.45 -9.66
CA ALA A 416 8.30 -24.82 -9.19
C ALA A 416 8.16 -24.91 -7.66
N MET A 417 8.82 -24.02 -6.91
CA MET A 417 8.84 -24.04 -5.44
C MET A 417 7.60 -23.38 -4.80
N ALA A 418 6.85 -22.57 -5.55
CA ALA A 418 5.67 -21.86 -5.04
C ALA A 418 4.52 -22.80 -4.62
N GLY A 419 4.44 -24.00 -5.19
CA GLY A 419 3.36 -24.97 -4.95
C GLY A 419 3.49 -25.88 -3.74
N LYS A 420 4.50 -25.66 -2.87
CA LYS A 420 4.65 -26.40 -1.60
C LYS A 420 4.03 -25.68 -0.39
N ALA A 421 3.66 -24.40 -0.54
CA ALA A 421 2.80 -23.73 0.43
C ALA A 421 1.36 -24.21 0.17
N ASP A 422 0.63 -24.56 1.22
CA ASP A 422 -0.71 -25.13 1.16
C ASP A 422 -1.59 -24.43 0.12
N ARG A 423 -2.40 -25.23 -0.59
CA ARG A 423 -3.35 -24.78 -1.60
C ARG A 423 -4.32 -23.74 -1.02
N VAL A 424 -3.91 -22.49 -0.95
CA VAL A 424 -4.82 -21.36 -0.76
C VAL A 424 -5.55 -21.23 -2.08
N HIS A 425 -6.77 -21.76 -2.12
CA HIS A 425 -7.71 -21.47 -3.18
C HIS A 425 -7.97 -19.97 -3.18
N ILE A 426 -7.23 -19.22 -4.00
CA ILE A 426 -7.63 -17.88 -4.42
C ILE A 426 -8.80 -18.08 -5.39
N LYS A 427 -9.98 -18.41 -4.85
CA LYS A 427 -11.23 -18.17 -5.54
C LYS A 427 -11.41 -16.67 -5.57
N ASN A 428 -11.15 -16.08 -6.74
CA ASN A 428 -11.58 -14.74 -7.12
C ASN A 428 -11.35 -13.66 -6.05
N ILE A 429 -10.15 -13.09 -6.01
CA ILE A 429 -10.03 -11.64 -5.77
C ILE A 429 -10.16 -10.95 -7.14
N CYS A 430 -11.26 -11.23 -7.82
CA CYS A 430 -12.02 -10.15 -8.40
C CYS A 430 -12.80 -9.64 -7.21
N LEU A 431 -12.68 -8.36 -6.84
CA LEU A 431 -13.79 -7.72 -6.14
C LEU A 431 -14.96 -7.84 -7.12
N ASP A 432 -15.70 -8.94 -6.96
CA ASP A 432 -16.77 -9.36 -7.83
C ASP A 432 -17.64 -8.12 -8.03
N SER A 433 -17.68 -7.64 -9.27
CA SER A 433 -18.48 -6.47 -9.63
C SER A 433 -19.94 -6.70 -9.20
N ASP A 434 -20.36 -7.96 -9.05
CA ASP A 434 -21.64 -8.38 -8.52
C ASP A 434 -21.79 -8.27 -6.99
N LYS A 435 -20.72 -8.42 -6.18
CA LYS A 435 -20.77 -8.09 -4.73
C LYS A 435 -20.75 -6.57 -4.50
N ALA A 436 -20.02 -5.82 -5.32
CA ALA A 436 -20.08 -4.35 -5.33
C ALA A 436 -21.47 -3.83 -5.79
N ARG A 437 -22.18 -4.62 -6.62
CA ARG A 437 -23.56 -4.36 -7.05
C ARG A 437 -24.59 -4.75 -5.98
N MET A 438 -24.39 -5.85 -5.27
CA MET A 438 -25.23 -6.23 -4.11
C MET A 438 -25.10 -5.23 -2.94
N MET A 439 -23.90 -4.67 -2.71
CA MET A 439 -23.70 -3.60 -1.72
C MET A 439 -24.36 -2.28 -2.15
N ARG A 440 -24.45 -1.99 -3.45
CA ARG A 440 -25.19 -0.83 -3.99
C ARG A 440 -26.71 -0.98 -3.85
N ALA A 441 -27.26 -2.18 -4.06
CA ALA A 441 -28.70 -2.42 -3.97
C ALA A 441 -29.29 -2.22 -2.56
N ARG A 442 -28.47 -2.27 -1.50
CA ARG A 442 -28.92 -1.95 -0.13
C ARG A 442 -28.95 -0.45 0.20
N TYR A 443 -28.40 0.40 -0.67
CA TYR A 443 -28.31 1.85 -0.43
C TYR A 443 -29.12 2.73 -1.39
N THR A 444 -29.67 2.18 -2.47
CA THR A 444 -30.59 2.92 -3.37
C THR A 444 -31.96 2.25 -3.40
N GLY A 445 -32.81 2.60 -2.46
CA GLY A 445 -34.24 2.36 -2.59
C GLY A 445 -34.85 3.35 -3.59
N GLN A 446 -34.97 2.97 -4.87
CA GLN A 446 -36.03 3.46 -5.75
C GLN A 446 -36.16 2.65 -7.04
N LYS A 447 -37.41 2.58 -7.51
CA LYS A 447 -38.00 1.64 -8.48
C LYS A 447 -37.60 1.92 -9.94
N GLY A 448 -37.41 0.83 -10.70
CA GLY A 448 -37.94 0.60 -12.05
C GLY A 448 -37.26 1.33 -13.24
N VAL A 449 -36.79 0.55 -14.22
CA VAL A 449 -37.33 0.47 -15.61
C VAL A 449 -36.40 -0.43 -16.46
N ASN A 450 -37.03 -1.29 -17.27
CA ASN A 450 -36.46 -2.20 -18.26
C ASN A 450 -35.73 -1.46 -19.39
N HIS A 451 -34.64 -2.03 -19.93
CA HIS A 451 -34.46 -2.25 -21.37
C HIS A 451 -33.38 -3.31 -21.68
N GLN A 452 -33.72 -4.19 -22.63
CA GLN A 452 -32.91 -5.23 -23.27
C GLN A 452 -32.06 -4.68 -24.44
N CYS A 453 -31.05 -5.47 -24.85
CA CYS A 453 -30.18 -5.41 -26.05
C CYS A 453 -28.99 -4.41 -26.00
N LEU A 454 -27.74 -4.72 -26.39
CA LEU A 454 -27.17 -5.81 -27.19
C LEU A 454 -25.63 -5.92 -26.92
N LEU A 455 -25.09 -7.13 -27.13
CA LEU A 455 -23.75 -7.64 -26.81
C LEU A 455 -22.57 -7.01 -27.57
N ARG A 456 -21.42 -6.85 -26.87
CA ARG A 456 -20.09 -7.42 -27.22
C ARG A 456 -19.02 -7.02 -26.18
N SER A 457 -18.88 -7.86 -25.17
CA SER A 457 -17.62 -8.13 -24.46
C SER A 457 -17.74 -9.54 -23.87
N ILE A 458 -16.70 -10.35 -24.05
CA ILE A 458 -16.67 -11.79 -23.80
C ILE A 458 -16.86 -12.06 -22.30
N PRO A 459 -17.92 -12.77 -21.85
CA PRO A 459 -18.05 -13.18 -20.47
C PRO A 459 -17.43 -14.56 -20.23
N TYR A 460 -16.71 -14.64 -19.11
CA TYR A 460 -16.42 -15.89 -18.41
C TYR A 460 -17.73 -16.53 -17.89
N THR A 461 -17.71 -17.86 -17.77
CA THR A 461 -18.70 -18.79 -17.17
C THR A 461 -19.99 -19.08 -17.94
N ASP A 462 -20.02 -20.23 -18.61
CA ASP A 462 -20.89 -21.37 -18.28
C ASP A 462 -20.36 -22.63 -18.99
N TYR A 463 -20.26 -23.76 -18.26
CA TYR A 463 -20.52 -25.15 -18.68
C TYR A 463 -20.09 -26.10 -17.56
N LEU A 464 -21.04 -26.44 -16.70
CA LEU A 464 -21.11 -27.73 -16.02
C LEU A 464 -22.07 -28.64 -16.81
N SER A 465 -21.79 -29.95 -16.79
CA SER A 465 -22.36 -31.08 -17.55
C SER A 465 -21.74 -31.25 -18.94
N THR A 466 -21.21 -32.42 -19.33
CA THR A 466 -21.66 -33.80 -19.07
C THR A 466 -20.51 -34.83 -18.97
N GLU A 467 -20.69 -35.78 -18.04
CA GLU A 467 -20.39 -37.23 -18.08
C GLU A 467 -19.10 -37.76 -18.74
N THR A 468 -18.22 -38.38 -17.94
CA THR A 468 -18.24 -39.83 -17.66
C THR A 468 -17.44 -40.15 -16.40
#